data_AF-A0A2E4V9Y5-F1
#
_entry.id   AF-A0A2E4V9Y5-F1
#
_cell.length_a   1.000
_cell.length_b   1.000
_cell.length_c   1.000
_cell.angle_alpha   90.00
_cell.angle_beta   90.00
_cell.angle_gamma   90.00
#
_symmetry.space_group_name_H-M   'P 1'
#
loop_
_entity.id
_entity.type
_entity.pdbx_description
1 polymer ?
#
loop_
_entity_poly.entity_id
_entity_poly.type
_entity_poly.pdbx_seq_one_letter_code
_entity_poly.pdbx_strand_id
1 'polypeptide(L)'
;MYILSDTQVGRYFQNGYLLVSGLIPEGISQKIEERIWLQFGIDRQNPDWTKAVLEESDHPDSLACYTEEFLLAAAQLSGDDPHSFRKPNKVFGLHTFPSTGQWNWPSPHIDHAIKAHGHKTFPRAFRIAAMIFHSDVESHGGGTIVWPGSHHQIRALAEGDPKRYEYMWTLNGDIHQLDLKEPVEITPSRGDVLFYDVFCAHSGSKNVTERPRLAYNWKQ
;
A
#
# COMPACT_ATOMS: atom_id res chain seq x y z
N MET A 1 18.13 11.53 13.19
CA MET A 1 18.33 11.75 11.74
C MET A 1 16.95 11.70 11.10
N TYR A 2 16.55 12.71 10.34
CA TYR A 2 15.26 12.72 9.63
C TYR A 2 15.48 12.17 8.21
N ILE A 3 14.72 11.14 7.83
CA ILE A 3 14.82 10.51 6.50
C ILE A 3 14.02 11.31 5.47
N LEU A 4 12.86 11.83 5.89
CA LEU A 4 11.98 12.63 5.05
C LEU A 4 12.15 14.11 5.39
N SER A 5 12.08 14.96 4.37
CA SER A 5 12.02 16.41 4.55
C SER A 5 10.69 16.85 5.16
N ASP A 6 10.67 18.02 5.80
CA ASP A 6 9.44 18.61 6.35
C ASP A 6 8.36 18.80 5.27
N THR A 7 8.76 19.10 4.04
CA THR A 7 7.83 19.21 2.89
C THR A 7 7.18 17.87 2.57
N GLN A 8 7.94 16.76 2.59
CA GLN A 8 7.40 15.42 2.38
C GLN A 8 6.44 15.03 3.51
N VAL A 9 6.82 15.26 4.76
CA VAL A 9 5.99 15.00 5.93
C VAL A 9 4.69 15.82 5.88
N GLY A 10 4.78 17.11 5.53
CA GLY A 10 3.61 17.97 5.36
C GLY A 10 2.66 17.47 4.27
N ARG A 11 3.18 17.00 3.13
CA ARG A 11 2.36 16.39 2.06
C ARG A 11 1.65 15.13 2.53
N TYR A 12 2.33 14.28 3.31
CA TYR A 12 1.70 13.09 3.89
C TYR A 12 0.50 13.46 4.77
N PHE A 13 0.67 14.40 5.72
CA PHE A 13 -0.44 14.80 6.59
C PHE A 13 -1.56 15.53 5.86
N GLN A 14 -1.24 16.27 4.81
CA GLN A 14 -2.24 16.94 3.97
C GLN A 14 -3.06 15.94 3.15
N ASN A 15 -2.39 14.95 2.53
CA ASN A 15 -3.00 14.09 1.53
C ASN A 15 -3.41 12.71 2.05
N GLY A 16 -2.90 12.29 3.20
CA GLY A 16 -3.11 10.94 3.76
C GLY A 16 -2.20 9.88 3.15
N TYR A 17 -1.32 10.26 2.21
CA TYR A 17 -0.37 9.36 1.57
C TYR A 17 0.88 10.11 1.10
N LEU A 18 1.96 9.37 0.85
CA LEU A 18 3.20 9.88 0.28
C LEU A 18 3.92 8.78 -0.49
N LEU A 19 4.24 9.05 -1.76
CA LEU A 19 5.15 8.22 -2.55
C LEU A 19 6.60 8.72 -2.34
N VAL A 20 7.50 7.81 -2.00
CA VAL A 20 8.91 8.11 -1.70
C VAL A 20 9.82 7.20 -2.49
N SER A 21 10.74 7.80 -3.24
CA SER A 21 11.82 7.11 -3.94
C SER A 21 13.08 7.02 -3.11
N GLY A 22 13.92 6.03 -3.39
CA GLY A 22 15.28 5.93 -2.83
C GLY A 22 15.38 5.35 -1.42
N LEU A 23 14.27 4.91 -0.81
CA LEU A 23 14.31 4.17 0.46
C LEU A 23 14.82 2.74 0.29
N ILE A 24 14.56 2.16 -0.89
CA ILE A 24 14.99 0.81 -1.25
C ILE A 24 16.04 0.92 -2.37
N PRO A 25 17.30 0.53 -2.12
CA PRO A 25 18.34 0.50 -3.13
C PRO A 25 17.95 -0.35 -4.34
N GLU A 26 18.31 0.11 -5.54
CA GLU A 26 17.97 -0.55 -6.80
C GLU A 26 18.42 -2.03 -6.85
N GLY A 27 19.63 -2.32 -6.35
CA GLY A 27 20.13 -3.70 -6.30
C GLY A 27 19.35 -4.63 -5.35
N ILE A 28 18.68 -4.08 -4.34
CA ILE A 28 17.76 -4.85 -3.48
C ILE A 28 16.47 -5.12 -4.26
N SER A 29 15.89 -4.08 -4.88
CA SER A 29 14.64 -4.21 -5.63
C SER A 29 14.75 -5.17 -6.81
N GLN A 30 15.88 -5.19 -7.53
CA GLN A 30 16.14 -6.14 -8.61
C GLN A 30 16.15 -7.60 -8.12
N LYS A 31 16.86 -7.88 -7.02
CA LYS A 31 16.90 -9.22 -6.42
C LYS A 31 15.53 -9.69 -5.96
N ILE A 32 14.71 -8.78 -5.43
CA ILE A 32 13.35 -9.09 -5.02
C ILE A 32 12.48 -9.39 -6.24
N GLU A 33 12.59 -8.61 -7.31
CA GLU A 33 11.88 -8.89 -8.56
C GLU A 33 12.24 -10.28 -9.10
N GLU A 34 13.52 -10.63 -9.18
CA GLU A 34 13.98 -11.96 -9.58
C GLU A 34 13.42 -13.06 -8.69
N ARG A 35 13.40 -12.83 -7.37
CA ARG A 35 12.83 -13.77 -6.39
C ARG A 35 11.35 -13.99 -6.60
N ILE A 36 10.59 -12.92 -6.85
CA ILE A 36 9.14 -13.00 -7.13
C ILE A 36 8.90 -13.82 -8.39
N TRP A 37 9.68 -13.59 -9.45
CA TRP A 37 9.57 -14.38 -10.68
C TRP A 37 9.89 -15.86 -10.46
N LEU A 38 10.92 -16.18 -9.68
CA LEU A 38 11.22 -17.56 -9.28
C LEU A 38 10.07 -18.18 -8.49
N GLN A 39 9.44 -17.42 -7.60
CA GLN A 39 8.31 -17.88 -6.79
C GLN A 39 7.08 -18.15 -7.65
N PHE A 40 6.79 -17.31 -8.64
CA PHE A 40 5.64 -17.54 -9.53
C PHE A 40 5.74 -18.86 -10.27
N GLY A 41 6.95 -19.35 -10.58
CA GLY A 41 7.16 -20.63 -11.26
C GLY A 41 6.63 -20.65 -12.70
N ILE A 42 6.45 -19.48 -13.33
CA ILE A 42 5.97 -19.34 -14.70
C ILE A 42 7.05 -18.74 -15.62
N ASP A 43 6.91 -18.97 -16.92
CA ASP A 43 7.78 -18.36 -17.92
C ASP A 43 7.56 -16.84 -17.98
N ARG A 44 8.61 -16.06 -17.73
CA ARG A 44 8.58 -14.60 -17.77
C ARG A 44 8.32 -14.05 -19.17
N GLN A 45 8.72 -14.75 -20.23
CA GLN A 45 8.57 -14.30 -21.61
C GLN A 45 7.19 -14.60 -22.17
N ASN A 46 6.54 -15.66 -21.69
CA ASN A 46 5.19 -16.04 -22.07
C ASN A 46 4.38 -16.49 -20.83
N PRO A 47 4.04 -15.54 -19.94
CA PRO A 47 3.46 -15.86 -18.63
C PRO A 47 2.01 -16.32 -18.74
N ASP A 48 1.71 -17.46 -18.13
CA ASP A 48 0.36 -17.88 -17.81
C ASP A 48 0.01 -17.43 -16.38
N TRP A 49 -0.55 -16.22 -16.26
CA TRP A 49 -0.85 -15.60 -14.98
C TRP A 49 -1.82 -16.41 -14.11
N THR A 50 -2.61 -17.30 -14.70
CA THR A 50 -3.53 -18.18 -13.95
C THR A 50 -2.82 -19.22 -13.10
N LYS A 51 -1.53 -19.46 -13.38
CA LYS A 51 -0.66 -20.41 -12.68
C LYS A 51 0.30 -19.74 -11.69
N ALA A 52 0.28 -18.39 -11.60
CA ALA A 52 1.17 -17.68 -10.70
C ALA A 52 0.88 -18.04 -9.24
N VAL A 53 1.90 -18.46 -8.51
CA VAL A 53 1.80 -18.76 -7.08
C VAL A 53 1.82 -17.48 -6.26
N LEU A 54 0.80 -17.28 -5.42
CA LEU A 54 0.68 -16.14 -4.51
C LEU A 54 0.81 -16.62 -3.07
N GLU A 55 2.05 -16.64 -2.56
CA GLU A 55 2.34 -17.10 -1.20
C GLU A 55 3.15 -16.06 -0.42
N GLU A 56 3.04 -16.12 0.91
CA GLU A 56 3.94 -15.40 1.79
C GLU A 56 5.39 -15.88 1.61
N SER A 57 6.36 -15.01 1.80
CA SER A 57 7.79 -15.36 1.74
C SER A 57 8.51 -14.88 2.99
N ASP A 58 9.34 -15.74 3.59
CA ASP A 58 10.31 -15.41 4.64
C ASP A 58 11.75 -15.36 4.11
N HIS A 59 11.93 -15.42 2.78
CA HIS A 59 13.26 -15.45 2.18
C HIS A 59 14.02 -14.15 2.49
N PRO A 60 15.31 -14.21 2.88
CA PRO A 60 16.10 -13.02 3.22
C PRO A 60 16.08 -11.93 2.15
N ASP A 61 16.17 -12.31 0.87
CA ASP A 61 16.07 -11.38 -0.27
C ASP A 61 14.73 -10.62 -0.29
N SER A 62 13.59 -11.33 -0.19
CA SER A 62 12.24 -10.73 -0.16
C SER A 62 12.09 -9.73 0.99
N LEU A 63 12.71 -10.09 2.11
CA LEU A 63 12.72 -9.35 3.35
C LEU A 63 13.76 -8.20 3.37
N ALA A 64 14.60 -8.04 2.35
CA ALA A 64 15.66 -7.04 2.32
C ALA A 64 15.14 -5.61 2.05
N CYS A 65 13.91 -5.45 1.55
CA CYS A 65 13.30 -4.14 1.33
C CYS A 65 12.88 -3.41 2.63
N TYR A 66 12.89 -4.06 3.79
CA TYR A 66 12.67 -3.38 5.06
C TYR A 66 14.00 -2.78 5.57
N THR A 67 14.51 -1.80 4.83
CA THR A 67 15.74 -1.06 5.16
C THR A 67 15.56 -0.23 6.43
N GLU A 68 16.67 0.21 7.02
CA GLU A 68 16.61 1.10 8.18
C GLU A 68 15.92 2.42 7.79
N GLU A 69 16.25 2.97 6.61
CA GLU A 69 15.65 4.18 6.07
C GLU A 69 14.14 4.05 5.85
N PHE A 70 13.67 2.89 5.36
CA PHE A 70 12.25 2.58 5.24
C PHE A 70 11.54 2.61 6.61
N LEU A 71 12.09 1.93 7.61
CA LEU A 71 11.48 1.85 8.95
C LEU A 71 11.51 3.22 9.65
N LEU A 72 12.59 3.98 9.50
CA LEU A 72 12.71 5.33 10.03
C LEU A 72 11.75 6.31 9.34
N ALA A 73 11.55 6.21 8.02
CA ALA A 73 10.55 7.00 7.30
C ALA A 73 9.13 6.67 7.79
N ALA A 74 8.80 5.39 7.98
CA ALA A 74 7.52 4.96 8.54
C ALA A 74 7.29 5.50 9.95
N ALA A 75 8.31 5.47 10.80
CA ALA A 75 8.27 6.05 12.15
C ALA A 75 8.02 7.55 12.12
N GLN A 76 8.74 8.27 11.26
CA GLN A 76 8.59 9.71 11.09
C GLN A 76 7.17 10.10 10.66
N LEU A 77 6.57 9.37 9.70
CA LEU A 77 5.22 9.65 9.20
C LEU A 77 4.12 9.25 10.20
N SER A 78 4.31 8.18 10.96
CA SER A 78 3.35 7.74 11.98
C SER A 78 3.37 8.58 13.27
N GLY A 79 4.45 9.35 13.49
CA GLY A 79 4.66 10.18 14.68
C GLY A 79 5.08 9.39 15.91
N ASP A 80 5.55 8.16 15.75
CA ASP A 80 5.86 7.26 16.85
C ASP A 80 7.36 7.02 17.05
N ASP A 81 7.74 6.37 18.16
CA ASP A 81 9.12 5.98 18.45
C ASP A 81 9.71 5.07 17.35
N PRO A 82 10.79 5.48 16.66
CA PRO A 82 11.46 4.66 15.66
C PRO A 82 11.95 3.31 16.20
N HIS A 83 12.30 3.23 17.48
CA HIS A 83 12.71 1.97 18.11
C HIS A 83 11.57 0.98 18.31
N SER A 84 10.32 1.31 17.95
CA SER A 84 9.20 0.38 17.96
C SER A 84 8.92 -0.27 16.58
N PHE A 85 9.57 0.21 15.52
CA PHE A 85 9.40 -0.33 14.16
C PHE A 85 10.30 -1.53 13.94
N ARG A 86 9.73 -2.58 13.35
CA ARG A 86 10.43 -3.85 13.10
C ARG A 86 10.11 -4.34 11.71
N LYS A 87 11.13 -4.89 11.06
CA LYS A 87 10.98 -5.73 9.88
C LYS A 87 10.05 -6.91 10.22
N PRO A 88 9.11 -7.27 9.33
CA PRO A 88 8.25 -8.43 9.55
C PRO A 88 9.04 -9.73 9.37
N ASN A 89 8.48 -10.83 9.87
CA ASN A 89 9.06 -12.17 9.66
C ASN A 89 8.74 -12.74 8.27
N LYS A 90 7.73 -12.17 7.60
CA LYS A 90 7.26 -12.59 6.28
C LYS A 90 6.77 -11.39 5.49
N VAL A 91 6.80 -11.51 4.17
CA VAL A 91 6.19 -10.56 3.24
C VAL A 91 4.93 -11.14 2.62
N PHE A 92 3.97 -10.27 2.31
CA PHE A 92 2.78 -10.63 1.58
C PHE A 92 2.79 -9.96 0.20
N GLY A 93 2.86 -10.78 -0.84
CA GLY A 93 2.74 -10.38 -2.24
C GLY A 93 1.34 -9.91 -2.56
N LEU A 94 1.19 -8.64 -2.94
CA LEU A 94 -0.08 -8.11 -3.43
C LEU A 94 0.03 -7.84 -4.93
N HIS A 95 0.41 -8.82 -5.75
CA HIS A 95 0.70 -8.63 -7.17
C HIS A 95 -0.57 -8.37 -8.00
N THR A 96 -0.45 -7.62 -9.10
CA THR A 96 -1.57 -7.40 -10.05
C THR A 96 -1.13 -7.74 -11.46
N PHE A 97 -1.72 -8.78 -12.02
CA PHE A 97 -1.38 -9.32 -13.32
C PHE A 97 -2.18 -8.67 -14.46
N PRO A 98 -1.62 -8.61 -15.68
CA PRO A 98 -2.34 -8.23 -16.89
C PRO A 98 -3.69 -8.92 -17.01
N SER A 99 -4.71 -8.15 -17.40
CA SER A 99 -6.07 -8.66 -17.61
C SER A 99 -6.77 -7.93 -18.75
N THR A 100 -7.68 -8.62 -19.44
CA THR A 100 -8.41 -8.06 -20.58
C THR A 100 -9.59 -7.19 -20.14
N GLY A 101 -10.02 -6.27 -21.01
CA GLY A 101 -11.21 -5.41 -20.83
C GLY A 101 -10.88 -3.96 -20.48
N GLN A 102 -11.91 -3.14 -20.28
CA GLN A 102 -11.74 -1.71 -20.03
C GLN A 102 -11.24 -1.42 -18.61
N TRP A 103 -10.43 -0.37 -18.49
CA TRP A 103 -10.03 0.22 -17.22
C TRP A 103 -11.12 1.19 -16.74
N ASN A 104 -11.44 1.16 -15.45
CA ASN A 104 -12.39 2.06 -14.80
C ASN A 104 -11.85 2.45 -13.43
N TRP A 105 -12.24 3.63 -12.95
CA TRP A 105 -11.96 4.04 -11.57
C TRP A 105 -12.59 3.04 -10.59
N PRO A 106 -11.81 2.45 -9.66
CA PRO A 106 -12.34 1.57 -8.64
C PRO A 106 -13.05 2.38 -7.55
N SER A 107 -13.83 1.69 -6.71
CA SER A 107 -14.42 2.29 -5.52
C SER A 107 -13.41 2.39 -4.37
N PRO A 108 -13.48 3.45 -3.54
CA PRO A 108 -12.62 3.61 -2.39
C PRO A 108 -12.92 2.59 -1.29
N HIS A 109 -11.87 2.14 -0.60
CA HIS A 109 -11.97 1.39 0.66
C HIS A 109 -10.87 1.81 1.65
N ILE A 110 -10.99 1.37 2.90
CA ILE A 110 -9.93 1.37 3.91
C ILE A 110 -9.63 -0.05 4.37
N ASP A 111 -8.39 -0.28 4.76
CA ASP A 111 -7.93 -1.59 5.17
C ASP A 111 -8.51 -2.06 6.50
N HIS A 112 -8.31 -3.34 6.80
CA HIS A 112 -8.76 -3.98 8.04
C HIS A 112 -10.29 -3.91 8.26
N ALA A 113 -11.04 -3.73 7.17
CA ALA A 113 -12.50 -3.60 7.16
C ALA A 113 -13.26 -4.93 6.92
N ILE A 114 -12.59 -6.09 7.04
CA ILE A 114 -13.26 -7.39 6.94
C ILE A 114 -13.96 -7.68 8.27
N LYS A 115 -15.29 -7.83 8.24
CA LYS A 115 -16.13 -8.01 9.44
C LYS A 115 -15.65 -9.15 10.35
N ALA A 116 -15.22 -10.27 9.79
CA ALA A 116 -14.76 -11.43 10.54
C ALA A 116 -13.50 -11.15 11.39
N HIS A 117 -12.70 -10.13 11.05
CA HIS A 117 -11.46 -9.83 11.75
C HIS A 117 -11.66 -8.92 12.97
N GLY A 118 -12.82 -8.27 13.13
CA GLY A 118 -13.15 -7.61 14.39
C GLY A 118 -12.41 -6.28 14.66
N HIS A 119 -11.70 -5.69 13.69
CA HIS A 119 -10.87 -4.51 13.94
C HIS A 119 -11.70 -3.29 14.34
N LYS A 120 -11.35 -2.70 15.49
CA LYS A 120 -11.93 -1.44 15.97
C LYS A 120 -11.33 -0.25 15.22
N THR A 121 -12.13 0.81 15.11
CA THR A 121 -11.71 2.09 14.51
C THR A 121 -10.76 2.85 15.43
N PHE A 122 -11.04 2.85 16.74
CA PHE A 122 -10.23 3.51 17.77
C PHE A 122 -9.86 2.55 18.92
N PRO A 123 -8.60 2.61 19.42
CA PRO A 123 -7.45 3.28 18.80
C PRO A 123 -7.17 2.71 17.40
N ARG A 124 -6.40 3.45 16.58
CA ARG A 124 -6.13 3.11 15.17
C ARG A 124 -5.79 1.63 14.97
N ALA A 125 -6.40 1.00 13.97
CA ALA A 125 -6.25 -0.43 13.69
C ALA A 125 -4.81 -0.85 13.28
N PHE A 126 -4.04 0.12 12.78
CA PHE A 126 -2.60 0.06 12.55
C PHE A 126 -2.06 1.51 12.54
N ARG A 127 -0.75 1.65 12.65
CA ARG A 127 -0.03 2.93 12.82
C ARG A 127 0.24 3.59 11.49
N ILE A 128 0.66 2.79 10.49
CA ILE A 128 0.93 3.21 9.12
C ILE A 128 0.93 1.99 8.20
N ALA A 129 0.60 2.19 6.93
CA ALA A 129 0.71 1.16 5.90
C ALA A 129 1.66 1.61 4.79
N ALA A 130 2.24 0.63 4.08
CA ALA A 130 3.09 0.86 2.93
C ALA A 130 2.85 -0.17 1.82
N MET A 131 2.94 0.30 0.58
CA MET A 131 3.15 -0.52 -0.62
C MET A 131 4.59 -0.34 -1.09
N ILE A 132 5.35 -1.42 -1.21
CA ILE A 132 6.74 -1.41 -1.67
C ILE A 132 6.79 -1.98 -3.08
N PHE A 133 7.11 -1.17 -4.08
CA PHE A 133 7.02 -1.55 -5.49
C PHE A 133 8.32 -2.21 -5.98
N HIS A 134 8.17 -3.36 -6.64
CA HIS A 134 9.26 -4.19 -7.16
C HIS A 134 9.23 -4.28 -8.70
N SER A 135 8.40 -3.47 -9.33
CA SER A 135 8.35 -3.25 -10.77
C SER A 135 7.99 -1.80 -11.04
N ASP A 136 8.33 -1.30 -12.22
CA ASP A 136 7.74 -0.05 -12.71
C ASP A 136 6.25 -0.27 -12.97
N VAL A 137 5.45 0.77 -12.72
CA VAL A 137 4.00 0.74 -12.89
C VAL A 137 3.60 1.95 -13.73
N GLU A 138 3.18 1.65 -14.95
CA GLU A 138 2.65 2.64 -15.88
C GLU A 138 1.19 2.96 -15.55
N SER A 139 0.65 4.03 -16.15
CA SER A 139 -0.78 4.34 -16.01
C SER A 139 -1.63 3.17 -16.52
N HIS A 140 -2.68 2.87 -15.78
CA HIS A 140 -3.56 1.72 -15.96
C HIS A 140 -2.85 0.36 -15.81
N GLY A 141 -1.65 0.34 -15.23
CA GLY A 141 -0.80 -0.82 -14.97
C GLY A 141 -1.12 -1.58 -13.68
N GLY A 142 -2.26 -1.31 -13.04
CA GLY A 142 -2.60 -1.93 -11.75
C GLY A 142 -2.09 -1.15 -10.55
N GLY A 143 -1.84 0.15 -10.68
CA GLY A 143 -1.37 1.01 -9.60
C GLY A 143 -2.35 1.09 -8.43
N THR A 144 -1.86 1.59 -7.30
CA THR A 144 -2.74 1.96 -6.18
C THR A 144 -3.46 3.26 -6.54
N ILE A 145 -4.78 3.27 -6.41
CA ILE A 145 -5.59 4.48 -6.47
C ILE A 145 -5.72 5.05 -5.07
N VAL A 146 -5.55 6.36 -4.91
CA VAL A 146 -5.72 7.07 -3.63
C VAL A 146 -6.64 8.26 -3.79
N TRP A 147 -7.35 8.62 -2.72
CA TRP A 147 -8.20 9.81 -2.67
C TRP A 147 -7.54 10.85 -1.74
N PRO A 148 -6.86 11.87 -2.29
CA PRO A 148 -6.10 12.83 -1.48
C PRO A 148 -6.96 13.54 -0.43
N GLY A 149 -6.54 13.48 0.83
CA GLY A 149 -7.20 14.12 1.97
C GLY A 149 -8.42 13.36 2.52
N SER A 150 -8.70 12.16 1.99
CA SER A 150 -9.81 11.31 2.45
C SER A 150 -9.70 10.89 3.92
N HIS A 151 -8.48 10.74 4.44
CA HIS A 151 -8.23 10.36 5.83
C HIS A 151 -8.82 11.34 6.84
N HIS A 152 -8.82 12.65 6.53
CA HIS A 152 -9.46 13.66 7.38
C HIS A 152 -10.97 13.50 7.40
N GLN A 153 -11.60 13.27 6.23
CA GLN A 153 -13.05 13.11 6.13
C GLN A 153 -13.54 11.82 6.79
N ILE A 154 -12.83 10.71 6.54
CA ILE A 154 -13.15 9.39 7.11
C ILE A 154 -12.97 9.40 8.62
N ARG A 155 -11.91 10.04 9.12
CA ARG A 155 -11.72 10.23 10.56
C ARG A 155 -12.85 11.06 11.17
N ALA A 156 -13.23 12.17 10.54
CA ALA A 156 -14.32 13.01 11.03
C ALA A 156 -15.67 12.26 11.06
N LEU A 157 -15.93 11.40 10.05
CA LEU A 157 -17.10 10.52 10.04
C LEU A 157 -17.10 9.58 11.26
N ALA A 158 -15.98 8.92 11.52
CA ALA A 158 -15.83 8.01 12.65
C ALA A 158 -15.97 8.71 14.01
N GLU A 159 -15.38 9.91 14.16
CA GLU A 159 -15.45 10.70 15.39
C GLU A 159 -16.84 11.32 15.60
N GLY A 160 -17.62 11.54 14.54
CA GLY A 160 -18.99 12.07 14.60
C GLY A 160 -20.01 11.12 15.21
N ASP A 161 -19.82 9.80 15.06
CA ASP A 161 -20.62 8.77 15.75
C ASP A 161 -19.77 7.55 16.14
N PRO A 162 -19.01 7.63 17.24
CA PRO A 162 -18.09 6.56 17.64
C PRO A 162 -18.80 5.24 18.00
N LYS A 163 -20.10 5.28 18.34
CA LYS A 163 -20.88 4.07 18.63
C LYS A 163 -21.25 3.34 17.36
N ARG A 164 -21.72 4.05 16.33
CA ARG A 164 -21.97 3.47 15.01
C ARG A 164 -20.68 2.97 14.38
N TYR A 165 -19.63 3.78 14.44
CA TYR A 165 -18.34 3.52 13.82
C TYR A 165 -17.33 2.88 14.78
N GLU A 166 -17.78 2.06 15.74
CA GLU A 166 -16.86 1.31 16.62
C GLU A 166 -15.88 0.44 15.82
N TYR A 167 -16.30 -0.06 14.65
CA TYR A 167 -15.56 -1.02 13.86
C TYR A 167 -15.29 -0.56 12.42
N MET A 168 -14.11 -0.94 11.92
CA MET A 168 -13.60 -0.55 10.60
C MET A 168 -14.52 -0.97 9.45
N TRP A 169 -15.19 -2.14 9.54
CA TRP A 169 -16.09 -2.60 8.47
C TRP A 169 -17.34 -1.71 8.33
N THR A 170 -17.87 -1.19 9.44
CA THR A 170 -19.02 -0.29 9.41
C THR A 170 -18.60 1.05 8.82
N LEU A 171 -17.44 1.58 9.25
CA LEU A 171 -16.88 2.81 8.71
C LEU A 171 -16.64 2.69 7.21
N ASN A 172 -15.96 1.61 6.77
CA ASN A 172 -15.70 1.33 5.36
C ASN A 172 -16.99 1.24 4.53
N GLY A 173 -18.04 0.63 5.10
CA GLY A 173 -19.34 0.51 4.46
C GLY A 173 -19.98 1.87 4.13
N ASP A 174 -19.68 2.92 4.87
CA ASP A 174 -20.27 4.26 4.69
C ASP A 174 -19.36 5.25 3.95
N ILE A 175 -18.12 4.88 3.55
CA ILE A 175 -17.18 5.78 2.83
C ILE A 175 -17.79 6.34 1.54
N HIS A 176 -18.61 5.55 0.84
CA HIS A 176 -19.27 5.97 -0.40
C HIS A 176 -20.24 7.15 -0.23
N GLN A 177 -20.61 7.49 1.01
CA GLN A 177 -21.47 8.64 1.32
C GLN A 177 -20.67 9.94 1.43
N LEU A 178 -19.34 9.86 1.47
CA LEU A 178 -18.46 11.01 1.55
C LEU A 178 -18.21 11.62 0.17
N ASP A 179 -18.16 12.95 0.12
CA ASP A 179 -17.73 13.71 -1.06
C ASP A 179 -16.19 13.75 -1.12
N LEU A 180 -15.60 12.61 -1.50
CA LEU A 180 -14.16 12.50 -1.65
C LEU A 180 -13.71 13.24 -2.91
N LYS A 181 -12.52 13.85 -2.84
CA LYS A 181 -11.89 14.50 -4.00
C LYS A 181 -11.61 13.51 -5.13
N GLU A 182 -11.34 14.03 -6.32
CA GLU A 182 -10.93 13.22 -7.47
C GLU A 182 -9.77 12.26 -7.12
N PRO A 183 -9.88 10.97 -7.50
CA PRO A 183 -8.84 9.99 -7.25
C PRO A 183 -7.58 10.24 -8.08
N VAL A 184 -6.47 9.70 -7.60
CA VAL A 184 -5.17 9.69 -8.29
C VAL A 184 -4.66 8.27 -8.41
N GLU A 185 -4.28 7.86 -9.63
CA GLU A 185 -3.52 6.64 -9.84
C GLU A 185 -2.03 6.88 -9.55
N ILE A 186 -1.44 6.05 -8.70
CA ILE A 186 -0.02 6.08 -8.40
C ILE A 186 0.73 5.25 -9.45
N THR A 187 1.70 5.87 -10.13
CA THR A 187 2.58 5.27 -11.15
C THR A 187 4.03 5.19 -10.66
N PRO A 188 4.34 4.31 -9.69
CA PRO A 188 5.66 4.20 -9.07
C PRO A 188 6.70 3.56 -10.00
N SER A 189 7.96 3.91 -9.78
CA SER A 189 9.11 3.15 -10.27
C SER A 189 9.47 2.02 -9.30
N ARG A 190 10.20 1.01 -9.79
CA ARG A 190 10.76 -0.04 -8.94
C ARG A 190 11.60 0.58 -7.81
N GLY A 191 11.37 0.12 -6.58
CA GLY A 191 12.01 0.62 -5.37
C GLY A 191 11.28 1.78 -4.69
N ASP A 192 10.25 2.36 -5.32
CA ASP A 192 9.41 3.34 -4.66
C ASP A 192 8.55 2.71 -3.57
N VAL A 193 8.23 3.53 -2.57
CA VAL A 193 7.39 3.16 -1.43
C VAL A 193 6.25 4.15 -1.31
N LEU A 194 5.02 3.67 -1.39
CA LEU A 194 3.82 4.45 -1.09
C LEU A 194 3.41 4.20 0.36
N PHE A 195 3.57 5.20 1.22
CA PHE A 195 2.99 5.20 2.56
C PHE A 195 1.58 5.78 2.53
N TYR A 196 0.68 5.24 3.36
CA TYR A 196 -0.66 5.78 3.54
C TYR A 196 -1.19 5.60 4.97
N ASP A 197 -2.03 6.55 5.36
CA ASP A 197 -2.68 6.60 6.67
C ASP A 197 -3.76 5.52 6.81
N VAL A 198 -4.05 5.11 8.04
CA VAL A 198 -5.09 4.12 8.36
C VAL A 198 -6.48 4.48 7.82
N PHE A 199 -6.77 5.78 7.68
CA PHE A 199 -8.01 6.28 7.12
C PHE A 199 -7.89 6.77 5.69
N CYS A 200 -6.72 6.65 5.05
CA CYS A 200 -6.58 7.00 3.63
C CYS A 200 -7.41 6.04 2.79
N ALA A 201 -8.44 6.55 2.13
CA ALA A 201 -9.19 5.79 1.14
C ALA A 201 -8.28 5.48 -0.04
N HIS A 202 -8.27 4.22 -0.43
CA HIS A 202 -7.46 3.71 -1.52
C HIS A 202 -8.13 2.52 -2.18
N SER A 203 -7.57 2.05 -3.29
CA SER A 203 -7.99 0.82 -3.96
C SER A 203 -6.89 0.29 -4.87
N GLY A 204 -6.94 -1.00 -5.20
CA GLY A 204 -6.11 -1.55 -6.29
C GLY A 204 -6.81 -1.30 -7.64
N SER A 205 -6.09 -0.81 -8.64
CA SER A 205 -6.66 -0.68 -9.99
C SER A 205 -6.55 -1.98 -10.78
N LYS A 206 -7.33 -2.07 -11.85
CA LYS A 206 -7.10 -3.07 -12.89
C LYS A 206 -5.78 -2.81 -13.59
N ASN A 207 -5.12 -3.89 -14.03
CA ASN A 207 -3.97 -3.83 -14.92
C ASN A 207 -4.40 -4.24 -16.33
N VAL A 208 -4.39 -3.28 -17.27
CA VAL A 208 -4.69 -3.49 -18.70
C VAL A 208 -3.44 -3.37 -19.58
N THR A 209 -2.26 -3.36 -18.96
CA THR A 209 -0.95 -3.37 -19.64
C THR A 209 -0.46 -4.81 -19.83
N GLU A 210 0.70 -4.97 -20.46
CA GLU A 210 1.32 -6.28 -20.69
C GLU A 210 2.25 -6.74 -19.55
N ARG A 211 2.53 -5.87 -18.57
CA ARG A 211 3.50 -6.15 -17.49
C ARG A 211 2.80 -6.28 -16.14
N PRO A 212 3.21 -7.22 -15.28
CA PRO A 212 2.64 -7.33 -13.95
C PRO A 212 3.14 -6.20 -13.06
N ARG A 213 2.28 -5.77 -12.15
CA ARG A 213 2.63 -4.88 -11.05
C ARG A 213 3.03 -5.73 -9.85
N LEU A 214 4.29 -5.63 -9.46
CA LEU A 214 4.85 -6.40 -8.36
C LEU A 214 5.01 -5.48 -7.14
N ALA A 215 4.40 -5.84 -6.02
CA ALA A 215 4.64 -5.11 -4.78
C ALA A 215 4.32 -5.95 -3.55
N TYR A 216 4.93 -5.57 -2.43
CA TYR A 216 4.57 -6.06 -1.12
C TYR A 216 3.71 -5.04 -0.37
N ASN A 217 2.75 -5.55 0.38
CA ASN A 217 1.99 -4.76 1.34
C ASN A 217 2.57 -4.96 2.75
N TRP A 218 2.72 -3.88 3.49
CA TRP A 218 3.15 -3.89 4.88
C TRP A 218 2.30 -2.95 5.72
N LYS A 219 2.00 -3.37 6.96
CA LYS A 219 1.23 -2.62 7.94
C LYS A 219 1.89 -2.84 9.30
N GLN A 220 1.98 -1.78 10.10
CA GLN A 220 2.65 -1.82 11.41
C GLN A 220 1.77 -1.26 12.52
#